data_AF-A0A0P1B1B6-F1
#
_entry.id   AF-A0A0P1B1B6-F1
#
_cell.length_a   1.000
_cell.length_b   1.000
_cell.length_c   1.000
_cell.angle_alpha   90.00
_cell.angle_beta   90.00
_cell.angle_gamma   90.00
#
_symmetry.space_group_name_H-M   'P 1'
#
loop_
_entity.id
_entity.type
_entity.pdbx_description
1 polymer ?
#
loop_
_entity_poly.entity_id
_entity_poly.type
_entity_poly.pdbx_seq_one_letter_code
_entity_poly.pdbx_strand_id
1 'polypeptide(L)'
;MEEHVVERIRQRVLLELFNLDPVVTPAPSQATWPQWTEKDKQQVKIRVLSLNAWGLPVAPQCTERAAEIASAISSDFELVVLQEIWHIRERNLIISKVQQSGFHYYHYFNSAVGFPIPMGPDSFGTGLLVLSKYPISSAFFHSFSLSGRPYALHESDFVANKGVGLLRVETPAGQIDVYATHLLANYNARGEPGPGDIYQVHRTGQSYELTKFIAATTRNRFMLVCGDFNSSPDCLELRVPKQLLCLRDAYTDTNDEDGLTFASPDNKFSHGDHPMRMDYVMYRIEKQPKGDLDWHLVNSGIYKGFFTDARGEKTPLSDHFGVQAEFIYSQPRSRVCGQQEGYDVVSANELASPKATKEQELFCLTTINSHCDKNVMKQNGGDKVAADSACLSEVQQLLMIGRNRAIAARHLRLWRAVTFLVAALAILVSHMMSIIVSRWSWIVVLIFGVISVTEYVLAFFFLTFECSTFTELINQVQLHLHLQAHRTEELKVVEAAI
;
A
#
# COMPACT_ATOMS: atom_id res chain seq x y z
N MET A 1 18.79 -2.35 25.62
CA MET A 1 17.94 -2.45 24.41
C MET A 1 18.59 -3.35 23.37
N GLU A 2 19.86 -3.14 23.01
CA GLU A 2 20.59 -3.96 22.02
C GLU A 2 20.74 -5.44 22.41
N GLU A 3 21.07 -5.75 23.67
CA GLU A 3 21.21 -7.14 24.15
C GLU A 3 19.91 -7.96 23.97
N HIS A 4 18.76 -7.32 24.18
CA HIS A 4 17.45 -7.94 23.98
C HIS A 4 17.11 -8.14 22.49
N VAL A 5 17.63 -7.28 21.58
CA VAL A 5 17.44 -7.45 20.13
C VAL A 5 18.23 -8.64 19.63
N VAL A 6 19.51 -8.74 20.03
CA VAL A 6 20.40 -9.84 19.63
C VAL A 6 19.85 -11.18 20.12
N GLU A 7 19.38 -11.25 21.35
CA GLU A 7 18.81 -12.49 21.89
C GLU A 7 17.51 -12.89 21.17
N ARG A 8 16.62 -11.95 20.81
CA ARG A 8 15.43 -12.26 19.99
C ARG A 8 15.80 -12.80 18.61
N ILE A 9 16.78 -12.18 17.95
CA ILE A 9 17.27 -12.65 16.65
C ILE A 9 17.82 -14.07 16.79
N ARG A 10 18.66 -14.32 17.80
CA ARG A 10 19.24 -15.64 18.07
C ARG A 10 18.16 -16.68 18.32
N GLN A 11 17.19 -16.38 19.18
CA GLN A 11 16.07 -17.28 19.47
C GLN A 11 15.26 -17.58 18.22
N ARG A 12 14.92 -16.57 17.42
CA ARG A 12 14.17 -16.78 16.18
C ARG A 12 14.96 -17.63 15.18
N VAL A 13 16.24 -17.35 14.98
CA VAL A 13 17.10 -18.13 14.08
C VAL A 13 17.19 -19.59 14.54
N LEU A 14 17.36 -19.85 15.85
CA LEU A 14 17.39 -21.21 16.38
C LEU A 14 16.05 -21.93 16.21
N LEU A 15 14.94 -21.24 16.50
CA LEU A 15 13.59 -21.77 16.34
C LEU A 15 13.36 -22.26 14.90
N GLU A 16 13.71 -21.44 13.91
CA GLU A 16 13.46 -21.78 12.49
C GLU A 16 14.51 -22.75 11.94
N LEU A 17 15.79 -22.58 12.26
CA LEU A 17 16.87 -23.45 11.75
C LEU A 17 16.71 -24.90 12.22
N PHE A 18 16.23 -25.09 13.45
CA PHE A 18 16.02 -26.42 14.03
C PHE A 18 14.55 -26.86 14.03
N ASN A 19 13.65 -26.07 13.43
CA ASN A 19 12.20 -26.32 13.42
C ASN A 19 11.64 -26.66 14.82
N LEU A 20 12.08 -25.90 15.82
CA LEU A 20 11.59 -26.03 17.19
C LEU A 20 10.18 -25.43 17.20
N ASP A 21 9.19 -26.20 17.68
CA ASP A 21 7.75 -25.83 17.66
C ASP A 21 7.17 -25.67 16.23
N PRO A 22 6.94 -26.75 15.48
CA PRO A 22 6.37 -26.67 14.13
C PRO A 22 4.91 -26.17 14.16
N VAL A 23 4.58 -25.17 13.33
CA VAL A 23 3.19 -24.74 13.14
C VAL A 23 2.56 -25.52 11.99
N VAL A 24 1.44 -26.18 12.29
CA VAL A 24 0.66 -26.93 11.29
C VAL A 24 0.21 -26.00 10.17
N THR A 25 0.44 -26.42 8.92
CA THR A 25 -0.13 -25.72 7.76
C THR A 25 -1.64 -25.92 7.76
N PRO A 26 -2.44 -24.84 7.82
CA PRO A 26 -3.89 -24.96 7.80
C PRO A 26 -4.32 -25.60 6.48
N ALA A 27 -5.37 -26.42 6.54
CA ALA A 27 -5.94 -26.97 5.32
C ALA A 27 -6.35 -25.83 4.36
N PRO A 28 -6.25 -26.03 3.04
CA PRO A 28 -6.85 -25.12 2.07
C PRO A 28 -8.34 -24.94 2.39
N SER A 29 -8.92 -23.80 2.00
CA SER A 29 -10.35 -23.56 2.17
C SER A 29 -11.18 -24.68 1.52
N GLN A 30 -11.76 -25.56 2.34
CA GLN A 30 -12.69 -26.63 1.92
C GLN A 30 -14.15 -26.28 2.24
N ALA A 31 -14.43 -25.04 2.64
CA ALA A 31 -15.78 -24.64 2.96
C ALA A 31 -16.71 -24.76 1.74
N THR A 32 -17.87 -25.36 1.96
CA THR A 32 -18.94 -25.38 0.98
C THR A 32 -19.45 -23.97 0.77
N TRP A 33 -19.70 -23.62 -0.49
CA TRP A 33 -20.22 -22.31 -0.82
C TRP A 33 -21.63 -22.17 -0.24
N PRO A 34 -21.92 -21.07 0.47
CA PRO A 34 -23.23 -20.84 1.04
C PRO A 34 -24.29 -20.70 -0.06
N GLN A 35 -25.49 -21.22 0.23
CA GLN A 35 -26.68 -20.96 -0.57
C GLN A 35 -27.44 -19.81 0.09
N TRP A 36 -27.42 -18.63 -0.55
CA TRP A 36 -28.09 -17.44 -0.01
C TRP A 36 -29.56 -17.41 -0.39
N THR A 37 -30.40 -17.19 0.61
CA THR A 37 -31.85 -16.99 0.44
C THR A 37 -32.13 -15.58 -0.09
N GLU A 38 -33.34 -15.34 -0.60
CA GLU A 38 -33.75 -13.98 -1.02
C GLU A 38 -33.66 -12.96 0.13
N LYS A 39 -33.86 -13.40 1.38
CA LYS A 39 -33.69 -12.55 2.56
C LYS A 39 -32.23 -12.11 2.74
N ASP A 40 -31.27 -13.00 2.52
CA ASP A 40 -29.84 -12.70 2.62
C ASP A 40 -29.40 -11.67 1.58
N LYS A 41 -30.09 -11.60 0.43
CA LYS A 41 -29.81 -10.65 -0.65
C LYS A 41 -30.40 -9.25 -0.41
N GLN A 42 -31.37 -9.11 0.49
CA GLN A 42 -32.04 -7.83 0.75
C GLN A 42 -31.18 -6.85 1.56
N GLN A 43 -30.33 -7.38 2.44
CA GLN A 43 -29.41 -6.57 3.23
C GLN A 43 -28.10 -7.32 3.45
N VAL A 44 -27.05 -6.89 2.76
CA VAL A 44 -25.70 -7.43 2.92
C VAL A 44 -24.83 -6.41 3.61
N LYS A 45 -24.01 -6.85 4.55
CA LYS A 45 -23.05 -6.00 5.26
C LYS A 45 -21.65 -6.56 5.07
N ILE A 46 -20.70 -5.67 4.81
CA ILE A 46 -19.28 -6.01 4.78
C ILE A 46 -18.53 -4.98 5.61
N ARG A 47 -18.01 -5.43 6.75
CA ARG A 47 -17.01 -4.70 7.54
C ARG A 47 -15.63 -5.15 7.10
N VAL A 48 -14.85 -4.20 6.61
CA VAL A 48 -13.52 -4.39 6.05
C VAL A 48 -12.50 -3.81 7.02
N LEU A 49 -11.39 -4.52 7.21
CA LEU A 49 -10.21 -4.03 7.92
C LEU A 49 -8.98 -4.11 7.00
N SER A 50 -8.23 -3.03 6.86
CA SER A 50 -6.85 -3.04 6.38
C SER A 50 -5.90 -2.81 7.56
N LEU A 51 -4.90 -3.67 7.74
CA LEU A 51 -3.95 -3.57 8.85
C LEU A 51 -2.56 -4.07 8.45
N ASN A 52 -1.55 -3.19 8.50
CA ASN A 52 -0.16 -3.64 8.55
C ASN A 52 0.10 -4.31 9.91
N ALA A 53 0.43 -5.61 9.87
CA ALA A 53 0.58 -6.45 11.07
C ALA A 53 2.00 -6.48 11.63
N TRP A 54 2.97 -5.85 10.96
CA TRP A 54 4.37 -5.81 11.36
C TRP A 54 4.95 -7.20 11.66
N GLY A 55 4.67 -8.18 10.80
CA GLY A 55 5.03 -9.58 11.02
C GLY A 55 6.50 -9.89 10.75
N LEU A 56 7.41 -8.93 10.95
CA LEU A 56 8.85 -9.16 10.85
C LEU A 56 9.25 -10.19 11.92
N PRO A 57 9.89 -11.32 11.56
CA PRO A 57 10.18 -12.42 12.50
C PRO A 57 10.96 -12.02 13.76
N VAL A 58 11.74 -10.93 13.67
CA VAL A 58 12.61 -10.41 14.73
C VAL A 58 12.00 -9.23 15.49
N ALA A 59 10.81 -8.78 15.09
CA ALA A 59 10.06 -7.74 15.79
C ALA A 59 9.67 -8.22 17.20
N PRO A 60 9.57 -7.30 18.18
CA PRO A 60 9.05 -7.60 19.50
C PRO A 60 7.72 -8.36 19.45
N GLN A 61 7.64 -9.44 20.22
CA GLN A 61 6.41 -10.19 20.48
C GLN A 61 5.67 -10.65 19.21
N CYS A 62 6.38 -10.86 18.09
CA CYS A 62 5.77 -11.11 16.77
C CYS A 62 4.71 -12.23 16.78
N THR A 63 5.03 -13.40 17.35
CA THR A 63 4.10 -14.55 17.41
C THR A 63 2.92 -14.30 18.38
N GLU A 64 3.15 -13.64 19.51
CA GLU A 64 2.09 -13.24 20.47
C GLU A 64 1.13 -12.24 19.80
N ARG A 65 1.68 -11.19 19.17
CA ARG A 65 0.91 -10.20 18.40
C ARG A 65 0.10 -10.86 17.28
N ALA A 66 0.66 -11.81 16.54
CA ALA A 66 -0.08 -12.55 15.52
C ALA A 66 -1.28 -13.31 16.10
N ALA A 67 -1.13 -13.96 17.25
CA ALA A 67 -2.23 -14.63 17.94
C ALA A 67 -3.31 -13.64 18.40
N GLU A 68 -2.91 -12.46 18.89
CA GLU A 68 -3.82 -11.42 19.38
C GLU A 68 -4.51 -10.66 18.24
N ILE A 69 -3.82 -10.42 17.11
CA ILE A 69 -4.43 -9.91 15.88
C ILE A 69 -5.56 -10.85 15.45
N ALA A 70 -5.29 -12.15 15.42
CA ALA A 70 -6.30 -13.14 15.06
C ALA A 70 -7.48 -13.16 16.04
N SER A 71 -7.25 -13.04 17.35
CA SER A 71 -8.33 -12.87 18.34
C SER A 71 -9.19 -11.64 18.03
N ALA A 72 -8.54 -10.51 17.73
CA ALA A 72 -9.19 -9.21 17.64
C ALA A 72 -10.00 -9.04 16.34
N ILE A 73 -9.66 -9.76 15.27
CA ILE A 73 -10.38 -9.69 13.98
C ILE A 73 -11.55 -10.69 13.87
N SER A 74 -11.60 -11.69 14.74
CA SER A 74 -12.55 -12.81 14.64
C SER A 74 -14.04 -12.43 14.66
N SER A 75 -14.44 -11.44 15.47
CA SER A 75 -15.86 -11.08 15.67
C SER A 75 -16.37 -9.93 14.79
N ASP A 76 -15.49 -9.02 14.41
CA ASP A 76 -15.90 -7.66 14.03
C ASP A 76 -15.88 -7.40 12.52
N PHE A 77 -15.30 -8.32 11.74
CA PHE A 77 -15.09 -8.13 10.31
C PHE A 77 -15.63 -9.29 9.48
N GLU A 78 -15.93 -8.99 8.22
CA GLU A 78 -16.26 -9.98 7.19
C GLU A 78 -15.13 -10.15 6.17
N LEU A 79 -14.29 -9.12 6.01
CA LEU A 79 -13.15 -9.11 5.13
C LEU A 79 -11.97 -8.42 5.83
N VAL A 80 -10.81 -9.07 5.86
CA VAL A 80 -9.60 -8.52 6.48
C VAL A 80 -8.44 -8.62 5.49
N VAL A 81 -7.74 -7.53 5.28
CA VAL A 81 -6.56 -7.43 4.43
C VAL A 81 -5.37 -7.06 5.32
N LEU A 82 -4.46 -8.00 5.49
CA LEU A 82 -3.25 -7.85 6.30
C LEU A 82 -2.03 -7.64 5.41
N GLN A 83 -1.22 -6.66 5.76
CA GLN A 83 0.13 -6.47 5.21
C GLN A 83 1.17 -6.99 6.20
N GLU A 84 2.39 -7.22 5.71
CA GLU A 84 3.54 -7.67 6.50
C GLU A 84 3.41 -9.03 7.20
N ILE A 85 2.58 -9.93 6.67
CA ILE A 85 2.57 -11.33 7.09
C ILE A 85 3.71 -12.08 6.39
N TRP A 86 4.94 -11.87 6.86
CA TRP A 86 6.14 -12.33 6.15
C TRP A 86 6.42 -13.83 6.28
N HIS A 87 6.12 -14.40 7.45
CA HIS A 87 6.59 -15.72 7.82
C HIS A 87 5.44 -16.72 7.99
N ILE A 88 5.68 -17.97 7.55
CA ILE A 88 4.69 -19.05 7.54
C ILE A 88 4.12 -19.35 8.93
N ARG A 89 4.95 -19.31 9.97
CA ARG A 89 4.54 -19.49 11.38
C ARG A 89 3.38 -18.57 11.77
N GLU A 90 3.59 -17.26 11.70
CA GLU A 90 2.58 -16.26 12.05
C GLU A 90 1.38 -16.33 11.11
N ARG A 91 1.61 -16.55 9.81
CA ARG A 91 0.54 -16.76 8.81
C ARG A 91 -0.40 -17.90 9.21
N ASN A 92 0.17 -19.08 9.46
CA ASN A 92 -0.59 -20.29 9.78
C ASN A 92 -1.31 -20.18 11.12
N LEU A 93 -0.67 -19.54 12.10
CA LEU A 93 -1.27 -19.24 13.40
C LEU A 93 -2.51 -18.35 13.26
N ILE A 94 -2.39 -17.26 12.50
CA ILE A 94 -3.52 -16.34 12.24
C ILE A 94 -4.66 -17.09 11.58
N ILE A 95 -4.39 -17.77 10.45
CA ILE A 95 -5.40 -18.50 9.68
C ILE A 95 -6.12 -19.54 10.55
N SER A 96 -5.36 -20.37 11.28
CA SER A 96 -5.94 -21.46 12.09
C SER A 96 -6.86 -20.93 13.19
N LYS A 97 -6.57 -19.75 13.73
CA LYS A 97 -7.37 -19.13 14.79
C LYS A 97 -8.62 -18.45 14.23
N VAL A 98 -8.51 -17.68 13.14
CA VAL A 98 -9.69 -17.01 12.56
C VAL A 98 -10.68 -17.96 11.89
N GLN A 99 -10.22 -19.14 11.44
CA GLN A 99 -11.09 -20.19 10.92
C GLN A 99 -12.16 -20.61 11.95
N GLN A 100 -11.82 -20.57 13.25
CA GLN A 100 -12.77 -20.87 14.34
C GLN A 100 -13.89 -19.82 14.46
N SER A 101 -13.77 -18.69 13.76
CA SER A 101 -14.71 -17.57 13.79
C SER A 101 -15.35 -17.30 12.42
N GLY A 102 -15.30 -18.28 11.51
CA GLY A 102 -16.01 -18.25 10.23
C GLY A 102 -15.20 -17.71 9.05
N PHE A 103 -13.94 -17.31 9.24
CA PHE A 103 -13.03 -16.96 8.15
C PHE A 103 -12.51 -18.22 7.47
N HIS A 104 -13.39 -18.91 6.75
CA HIS A 104 -13.03 -20.16 6.09
C HIS A 104 -12.29 -19.96 4.76
N TYR A 105 -12.41 -18.78 4.16
CA TYR A 105 -11.80 -18.43 2.90
C TYR A 105 -10.61 -17.49 3.14
N TYR A 106 -9.45 -17.83 2.57
CA TYR A 106 -8.28 -16.97 2.66
C TYR A 106 -7.41 -17.12 1.42
N HIS A 107 -6.55 -16.13 1.19
CA HIS A 107 -5.48 -16.22 0.21
C HIS A 107 -4.24 -15.48 0.71
N TYR A 108 -3.09 -16.13 0.61
CA TYR A 108 -1.79 -15.52 0.82
C TYR A 108 -1.06 -15.48 -0.52
N PHE A 109 -0.50 -14.32 -0.86
CA PHE A 109 0.22 -14.15 -2.11
C PHE A 109 1.70 -14.52 -1.91
N ASN A 110 2.11 -15.70 -2.39
CA ASN A 110 3.45 -16.26 -2.13
C ASN A 110 4.56 -15.70 -3.04
N SER A 111 4.25 -15.06 -4.16
CA SER A 111 5.23 -14.70 -5.19
C SER A 111 6.25 -13.67 -4.67
N ALA A 112 7.39 -14.14 -4.19
CA ALA A 112 8.50 -13.33 -3.68
C ALA A 112 9.84 -13.78 -4.26
N VAL A 113 10.85 -12.88 -4.21
CA VAL A 113 12.21 -13.20 -4.69
C VAL A 113 12.95 -14.11 -3.70
N GLY A 114 12.55 -14.09 -2.42
CA GLY A 114 13.15 -14.85 -1.33
C GLY A 114 14.27 -14.08 -0.62
N PHE A 115 14.48 -14.39 0.66
CA PHE A 115 15.48 -13.73 1.50
C PHE A 115 16.80 -14.54 1.52
N PRO A 116 17.99 -13.91 1.47
CA PRO A 116 19.27 -14.61 1.39
C PRO A 116 19.72 -15.29 2.71
N ILE A 117 18.83 -15.43 3.69
CA ILE A 117 19.08 -16.14 4.96
C ILE A 117 18.15 -17.35 5.02
N PRO A 118 18.65 -18.55 5.38
CA PRO A 118 17.85 -19.76 5.48
C PRO A 118 16.90 -19.70 6.70
N MET A 119 15.82 -18.94 6.58
CA MET A 119 14.69 -18.95 7.52
C MET A 119 13.59 -19.94 7.08
N GLY A 120 13.86 -20.80 6.09
CA GLY A 120 12.91 -21.78 5.55
C GLY A 120 12.45 -21.48 4.12
N PRO A 121 12.03 -22.49 3.35
CA PRO A 121 11.67 -22.38 1.93
C PRO A 121 10.40 -21.57 1.65
N ASP A 122 9.52 -21.42 2.65
CA ASP A 122 8.27 -20.65 2.57
C ASP A 122 8.30 -19.37 3.43
N SER A 123 9.50 -18.96 3.83
CA SER A 123 9.72 -17.75 4.60
C SER A 123 9.97 -16.60 3.65
N PHE A 124 9.23 -15.50 3.82
CA PHE A 124 9.26 -14.28 3.00
C PHE A 124 8.51 -14.38 1.67
N GLY A 125 7.16 -14.43 1.75
CA GLY A 125 6.26 -14.11 0.62
C GLY A 125 6.02 -12.60 0.49
N THR A 126 4.95 -12.20 -0.22
CA THR A 126 4.62 -10.77 -0.44
C THR A 126 4.20 -10.03 0.83
N GLY A 127 3.94 -10.75 1.91
CA GLY A 127 3.38 -10.19 3.14
C GLY A 127 1.87 -9.95 3.09
N LEU A 128 1.21 -10.16 1.94
CA LEU A 128 -0.21 -9.90 1.76
C LEU A 128 -1.06 -11.15 2.07
N LEU A 129 -1.89 -11.05 3.12
CA LEU A 129 -2.87 -12.07 3.50
C LEU A 129 -4.27 -11.47 3.48
N VAL A 130 -5.18 -12.09 2.74
CA VAL A 130 -6.61 -11.73 2.76
C VAL A 130 -7.40 -12.85 3.42
N LEU A 131 -8.24 -12.49 4.39
CA LEU A 131 -9.13 -13.38 5.13
C LEU A 131 -10.58 -12.94 4.85
N SER A 132 -11.45 -13.88 4.53
CA SER A 132 -12.83 -13.60 4.17
C SER A 132 -13.80 -14.62 4.77
N LYS A 133 -14.95 -14.13 5.27
CA LYS A 133 -16.12 -14.96 5.60
C LYS A 133 -16.92 -15.32 4.34
N TYR A 134 -16.71 -14.60 3.25
CA TYR A 134 -17.32 -14.80 1.94
C TYR A 134 -16.41 -15.61 1.00
N PRO A 135 -16.96 -16.47 0.12
CA PRO A 135 -16.16 -17.26 -0.82
C PRO A 135 -15.24 -16.40 -1.69
N ILE A 136 -14.02 -16.87 -1.90
CA ILE A 136 -13.07 -16.28 -2.86
C ILE A 136 -13.08 -17.15 -4.11
N SER A 137 -13.55 -16.60 -5.24
CA SER A 137 -13.72 -17.33 -6.50
C SER A 137 -12.51 -17.24 -7.43
N SER A 138 -11.65 -16.24 -7.24
CA SER A 138 -10.43 -16.05 -8.03
C SER A 138 -9.42 -15.21 -7.24
N ALA A 139 -8.14 -15.49 -7.45
CA ALA A 139 -7.03 -14.67 -6.99
C ALA A 139 -5.99 -14.49 -8.10
N PHE A 140 -5.44 -13.29 -8.23
CA PHE A 140 -4.37 -12.95 -9.17
C PHE A 140 -3.39 -11.99 -8.50
N PHE A 141 -2.11 -12.07 -8.84
CA PHE A 141 -1.08 -11.19 -8.29
C PHE A 141 -0.30 -10.50 -9.41
N HIS A 142 -0.07 -9.21 -9.24
CA HIS A 142 0.79 -8.40 -10.11
C HIS A 142 1.92 -7.81 -9.28
N SER A 143 3.16 -8.23 -9.55
CA SER A 143 4.36 -7.64 -8.97
C SER A 143 4.59 -6.26 -9.58
N PHE A 144 4.90 -5.26 -8.75
CA PHE A 144 5.32 -3.96 -9.26
C PHE A 144 6.72 -4.03 -9.85
N SER A 145 6.92 -3.24 -10.91
CA SER A 145 8.17 -3.23 -11.65
C SER A 145 9.29 -2.48 -10.92
N LEU A 146 8.94 -1.55 -10.02
CA LEU A 146 9.88 -0.76 -9.19
C LEU A 146 9.80 -1.18 -7.72
N SER A 147 10.53 -2.23 -7.33
CA SER A 147 10.47 -2.82 -5.98
C SER A 147 11.69 -2.48 -5.09
N GLY A 148 12.21 -1.25 -5.19
CA GLY A 148 13.33 -0.81 -4.35
C GLY A 148 14.70 -1.38 -4.75
N ARG A 149 15.66 -1.37 -3.81
CA ARG A 149 17.06 -1.70 -4.09
C ARG A 149 17.44 -3.12 -3.67
N PRO A 150 17.93 -3.97 -4.60
CA PRO A 150 18.29 -5.36 -4.31
C PRO A 150 19.47 -5.52 -3.35
N TYR A 151 20.34 -4.51 -3.29
CA TYR A 151 21.50 -4.49 -2.40
C TYR A 151 21.20 -3.92 -1.02
N ALA A 152 20.03 -3.32 -0.81
CA ALA A 152 19.61 -2.81 0.49
C ALA A 152 18.82 -3.90 1.23
N LEU A 153 19.48 -5.03 1.52
CA LEU A 153 18.83 -6.20 2.13
C LEU A 153 18.13 -5.90 3.47
N HIS A 154 18.63 -4.90 4.20
CA HIS A 154 18.05 -4.43 5.45
C HIS A 154 16.69 -3.72 5.27
N GLU A 155 16.39 -3.25 4.07
CA GLU A 155 15.10 -2.64 3.73
C GLU A 155 14.06 -3.72 3.37
N SER A 156 14.46 -4.94 3.03
CA SER A 156 13.59 -6.11 2.73
C SER A 156 12.50 -5.96 1.65
N ASP A 157 12.24 -4.76 1.14
CA ASP A 157 11.18 -4.51 0.16
C ASP A 157 11.42 -5.18 -1.21
N PHE A 158 12.67 -5.23 -1.67
CA PHE A 158 13.02 -5.87 -2.94
C PHE A 158 12.74 -7.37 -2.90
N VAL A 159 13.07 -8.02 -1.78
CA VAL A 159 12.90 -9.46 -1.60
C VAL A 159 11.43 -9.82 -1.35
N ALA A 160 10.66 -8.90 -0.79
CA ALA A 160 9.21 -9.00 -0.62
C ALA A 160 8.43 -8.99 -1.94
N ASN A 161 9.02 -8.52 -3.04
CA ASN A 161 8.35 -8.44 -4.35
C ASN A 161 6.98 -7.71 -4.26
N LYS A 162 7.03 -6.44 -3.83
CA LYS A 162 5.84 -5.57 -3.67
C LYS A 162 4.94 -5.63 -4.89
N GLY A 163 3.64 -5.53 -4.67
CA GLY A 163 2.65 -5.69 -5.74
C GLY A 163 1.22 -5.47 -5.28
N VAL A 164 0.30 -5.89 -6.14
CA VAL A 164 -1.14 -5.87 -5.88
C VAL A 164 -1.73 -7.25 -6.11
N GLY A 165 -2.44 -7.76 -5.10
CA GLY A 165 -3.28 -8.93 -5.20
C GLY A 165 -4.72 -8.54 -5.52
N LEU A 166 -5.30 -9.12 -6.57
CA LEU A 166 -6.75 -9.06 -6.85
C LEU A 166 -7.40 -10.33 -6.35
N LEU A 167 -8.50 -10.20 -5.61
CA LEU A 167 -9.42 -11.27 -5.28
C LEU A 167 -10.82 -10.94 -5.77
N ARG A 168 -11.54 -11.96 -6.23
CA ARG A 168 -12.99 -11.88 -6.46
C ARG A 168 -13.71 -12.55 -5.30
N VAL A 169 -14.50 -11.77 -4.59
CA VAL A 169 -15.21 -12.22 -3.39
C VAL A 169 -16.70 -12.28 -3.69
N GLU A 170 -17.31 -13.42 -3.42
CA GLU A 170 -18.72 -13.69 -3.69
C GLU A 170 -19.57 -13.30 -2.49
N THR A 171 -20.46 -12.32 -2.67
CA THR A 171 -21.36 -11.86 -1.61
C THR A 171 -22.81 -12.18 -2.00
N PRO A 172 -23.76 -12.20 -1.05
CA PRO A 172 -25.18 -12.34 -1.39
C PRO A 172 -25.68 -11.25 -2.36
N ALA A 173 -25.02 -10.08 -2.41
CA ALA A 173 -25.36 -8.97 -3.29
C ALA A 173 -24.60 -9.00 -4.63
N GLY A 174 -23.88 -10.08 -4.92
CA GLY A 174 -23.04 -10.25 -6.11
C GLY A 174 -21.55 -10.19 -5.81
N GLN A 175 -20.76 -10.45 -6.84
CA GLN A 175 -19.30 -10.49 -6.75
C GLN A 175 -18.72 -9.07 -6.58
N ILE A 176 -17.66 -8.95 -5.78
CA ILE A 176 -16.90 -7.71 -5.59
C ILE A 176 -15.42 -7.93 -5.93
N ASP A 177 -14.76 -6.87 -6.38
CA ASP A 177 -13.30 -6.88 -6.59
C ASP A 177 -12.59 -6.36 -5.33
N VAL A 178 -11.67 -7.14 -4.77
CA VAL A 178 -10.84 -6.74 -3.61
C VAL A 178 -9.39 -6.69 -4.04
N TYR A 179 -8.80 -5.51 -3.98
CA TYR A 179 -7.38 -5.28 -4.25
C TYR A 179 -6.64 -5.10 -2.92
N ALA A 180 -5.62 -5.91 -2.69
CA ALA A 180 -4.72 -5.84 -1.55
C ALA A 180 -3.34 -5.37 -2.01
N THR A 181 -2.79 -4.34 -1.39
CA THR A 181 -1.45 -3.84 -1.76
C THR A 181 -0.65 -3.38 -0.54
N HIS A 182 0.65 -3.26 -0.72
CA HIS A 182 1.59 -2.64 0.19
C HIS A 182 2.64 -1.95 -0.69
N LEU A 183 2.72 -0.62 -0.66
CA LEU A 183 3.72 0.12 -1.44
C LEU A 183 5.09 0.14 -0.73
N LEU A 184 6.12 0.58 -1.46
CA LEU A 184 7.50 0.64 -0.98
C LEU A 184 7.66 1.56 0.24
N ALA A 185 8.39 1.14 1.27
CA ALA A 185 8.49 1.93 2.50
C ALA A 185 9.29 3.24 2.33
N ASN A 186 8.99 4.23 3.18
CA ASN A 186 9.82 5.42 3.33
C ASN A 186 10.91 5.16 4.39
N TYR A 187 12.16 4.96 3.95
CA TYR A 187 13.31 4.73 4.84
C TYR A 187 14.04 6.00 5.27
N ASN A 188 13.43 7.18 5.12
CA ASN A 188 14.01 8.40 5.69
C ASN A 188 14.07 8.28 7.22
N ALA A 189 15.23 8.60 7.84
CA ALA A 189 15.55 8.31 9.24
C ALA A 189 14.61 8.96 10.30
N ARG A 190 13.62 9.75 9.85
CA ARG A 190 12.63 10.46 10.68
C ARG A 190 11.18 10.27 10.22
N GLY A 191 10.95 9.48 9.17
CA GLY A 191 9.63 9.28 8.58
C GLY A 191 9.05 10.51 7.86
N GLU A 192 9.80 11.61 7.71
CA GLU A 192 9.29 12.81 7.02
C GLU A 192 9.03 12.49 5.53
N PRO A 193 7.81 12.72 5.01
CA PRO A 193 7.56 12.78 3.58
C PRO A 193 8.27 14.02 3.00
N GLY A 194 9.00 13.88 1.89
CA GLY A 194 9.66 15.01 1.22
C GLY A 194 11.16 14.83 1.00
N PRO A 195 11.96 15.92 0.98
CA PRO A 195 13.39 15.87 0.65
C PRO A 195 14.17 14.90 1.56
N GLY A 196 14.56 13.76 1.01
CA GLY A 196 15.20 12.66 1.77
C GLY A 196 14.57 11.30 1.49
N ASP A 197 13.30 11.29 1.06
CA ASP A 197 12.64 10.08 0.56
C ASP A 197 13.12 9.75 -0.86
N ILE A 198 14.09 8.85 -0.92
CA ILE A 198 14.65 8.34 -2.17
C ILE A 198 13.68 7.43 -2.93
N TYR A 199 12.64 6.92 -2.26
CA TYR A 199 11.72 5.90 -2.77
C TYR A 199 10.38 6.44 -3.20
N GLN A 200 10.09 7.72 -2.97
CA GLN A 200 8.90 8.39 -3.52
C GLN A 200 8.74 8.13 -5.02
N VAL A 201 9.81 8.27 -5.82
CA VAL A 201 9.76 8.03 -7.27
C VAL A 201 9.41 6.57 -7.63
N HIS A 202 9.75 5.61 -6.77
CA HIS A 202 9.33 4.21 -6.93
C HIS A 202 7.87 4.07 -6.55
N ARG A 203 7.44 4.59 -5.39
CA ARG A 203 6.04 4.54 -4.95
C ARG A 203 5.10 5.22 -5.94
N THR A 204 5.48 6.35 -6.54
CA THR A 204 4.72 7.01 -7.61
C THR A 204 4.54 6.05 -8.80
N GLY A 205 5.61 5.37 -9.23
CA GLY A 205 5.53 4.36 -10.28
C GLY A 205 4.65 3.16 -9.92
N GLN A 206 4.76 2.66 -8.69
CA GLN A 206 3.92 1.58 -8.16
C GLN A 206 2.44 1.99 -8.12
N SER A 207 2.12 3.21 -7.69
CA SER A 207 0.76 3.72 -7.64
C SER A 207 0.16 3.90 -9.05
N TYR A 208 0.95 4.37 -10.02
CA TYR A 208 0.53 4.42 -11.42
C TYR A 208 0.29 3.02 -11.98
N GLU A 209 1.18 2.06 -11.71
CA GLU A 209 1.06 0.67 -12.13
C GLU A 209 -0.15 -0.03 -11.48
N LEU A 210 -0.39 0.17 -10.18
CA LEU A 210 -1.59 -0.23 -9.45
C LEU A 210 -2.86 0.29 -10.16
N THR A 211 -2.86 1.57 -10.51
CA THR A 211 -3.98 2.23 -11.16
C THR A 211 -4.27 1.63 -12.54
N LYS A 212 -3.23 1.36 -13.34
CA LYS A 212 -3.35 0.69 -14.63
C LYS A 212 -3.84 -0.75 -14.48
N PHE A 213 -3.32 -1.47 -13.49
CA PHE A 213 -3.73 -2.84 -13.19
C PHE A 213 -5.21 -2.92 -12.80
N ILE A 214 -5.68 -2.04 -11.91
CA ILE A 214 -7.09 -1.97 -11.54
C ILE A 214 -7.95 -1.65 -12.77
N ALA A 215 -7.58 -0.64 -13.55
CA ALA A 215 -8.33 -0.27 -14.76
C ALA A 215 -8.49 -1.44 -15.74
N ALA A 216 -7.46 -2.27 -15.88
CA ALA A 216 -7.45 -3.41 -16.80
C ALA A 216 -8.19 -4.65 -16.25
N THR A 217 -8.39 -4.75 -14.94
CA THR A 217 -8.85 -5.99 -14.29
C THR A 217 -10.18 -5.88 -13.58
N THR A 218 -10.62 -4.67 -13.24
CA THR A 218 -11.91 -4.44 -12.58
C THR A 218 -13.06 -4.89 -13.48
N ARG A 219 -13.98 -5.66 -12.90
CA ARG A 219 -15.16 -6.22 -13.61
C ARG A 219 -16.45 -6.06 -12.83
N ASN A 220 -16.34 -5.72 -11.54
CA ASN A 220 -17.46 -5.64 -10.64
C ASN A 220 -17.78 -4.19 -10.28
N ARG A 221 -19.07 -3.95 -9.98
CA ARG A 221 -19.60 -2.61 -9.68
C ARG A 221 -19.08 -2.06 -8.36
N PHE A 222 -18.81 -2.95 -7.41
CA PHE A 222 -18.22 -2.61 -6.12
C PHE A 222 -16.80 -3.16 -6.08
N MET A 223 -15.85 -2.25 -5.89
CA MET A 223 -14.45 -2.58 -5.69
C MET A 223 -13.89 -1.91 -4.43
N LEU A 224 -12.95 -2.60 -3.79
CA LEU A 224 -12.19 -2.16 -2.63
C LEU A 224 -10.70 -2.20 -2.95
N VAL A 225 -9.96 -1.20 -2.50
CA VAL A 225 -8.49 -1.17 -2.54
C VAL A 225 -8.00 -0.93 -1.13
N CYS A 226 -7.40 -1.95 -0.53
CA CYS A 226 -6.97 -1.97 0.86
C CYS A 226 -5.46 -2.13 0.92
N GLY A 227 -4.78 -1.33 1.73
CA GLY A 227 -3.34 -1.43 1.83
C GLY A 227 -2.66 -0.36 2.64
N ASP A 228 -1.40 -0.62 2.92
CA ASP A 228 -0.43 0.36 3.38
C ASP A 228 0.25 1.00 2.16
N PHE A 229 -0.01 2.29 1.94
CA PHE A 229 0.56 3.04 0.82
C PHE A 229 1.90 3.70 1.19
N ASN A 230 2.36 3.57 2.43
CA ASN A 230 3.58 4.21 2.94
C ASN A 230 3.63 5.72 2.62
N SER A 231 2.46 6.36 2.53
CA SER A 231 2.30 7.73 2.05
C SER A 231 1.08 8.39 2.72
N SER A 232 1.16 9.71 2.92
CA SER A 232 0.10 10.53 3.51
C SER A 232 -1.09 10.73 2.57
N PRO A 233 -2.29 11.11 3.06
CA PRO A 233 -3.48 11.13 2.21
C PRO A 233 -3.50 12.20 1.10
N ASP A 234 -2.68 13.24 1.25
CA ASP A 234 -2.51 14.38 0.36
C ASP A 234 -1.43 14.16 -0.73
N CYS A 235 -0.74 13.03 -0.70
CA CYS A 235 0.34 12.73 -1.62
C CYS A 235 -0.15 12.38 -3.05
N LEU A 236 0.76 12.39 -4.02
CA LEU A 236 0.47 12.01 -5.40
C LEU A 236 0.08 10.53 -5.51
N GLU A 237 0.72 9.65 -4.74
CA GLU A 237 0.48 8.20 -4.76
C GLU A 237 -0.97 7.85 -4.44
N LEU A 238 -1.66 8.60 -3.58
CA LEU A 238 -3.09 8.43 -3.33
C LEU A 238 -3.94 9.18 -4.35
N ARG A 239 -3.46 10.31 -4.86
CA ARG A 239 -4.19 11.12 -5.85
C ARG A 239 -4.33 10.42 -7.19
N VAL A 240 -3.33 9.69 -7.66
CA VAL A 240 -3.35 8.97 -8.95
C VAL A 240 -4.54 7.99 -9.06
N PRO A 241 -4.74 7.02 -8.15
CA PRO A 241 -5.90 6.13 -8.20
C PRO A 241 -7.23 6.87 -7.96
N LYS A 242 -7.26 7.88 -7.08
CA LYS A 242 -8.46 8.69 -6.82
C LYS A 242 -8.89 9.46 -8.08
N GLN A 243 -7.96 10.11 -8.75
CA GLN A 243 -8.19 10.92 -9.95
C GLN A 243 -8.56 10.05 -11.15
N LEU A 244 -7.69 9.10 -11.50
CA LEU A 244 -7.80 8.35 -12.76
C LEU A 244 -8.88 7.25 -12.73
N LEU A 245 -9.25 6.74 -11.55
CA LEU A 245 -10.25 5.67 -11.40
C LEU A 245 -11.51 6.13 -10.65
N CYS A 246 -11.54 7.37 -10.18
CA CYS A 246 -12.60 7.89 -9.31
C CYS A 246 -12.74 7.06 -8.02
N LEU A 247 -11.61 6.56 -7.50
CA LEU A 247 -11.59 5.91 -6.20
C LEU A 247 -11.81 6.94 -5.10
N ARG A 248 -12.58 6.54 -4.10
CA ARG A 248 -12.90 7.34 -2.92
C ARG A 248 -12.16 6.77 -1.71
N ASP A 249 -11.85 7.62 -0.74
CA ASP A 249 -11.23 7.21 0.51
C ASP A 249 -12.31 7.13 1.59
N ALA A 250 -12.57 5.91 2.08
CA ALA A 250 -13.63 5.67 3.04
C ALA A 250 -13.45 6.50 4.32
N TYR A 251 -12.20 6.72 4.74
CA TYR A 251 -11.90 7.49 5.95
C TYR A 251 -12.36 8.94 5.81
N THR A 252 -11.91 9.62 4.76
CA THR A 252 -12.23 11.04 4.53
C THR A 252 -13.69 11.28 4.14
N ASP A 253 -14.39 10.26 3.64
CA ASP A 253 -15.80 10.38 3.27
C ASP A 253 -16.74 10.41 4.49
N THR A 254 -16.28 9.98 5.68
CA THR A 254 -17.10 9.92 6.90
C THR A 254 -16.50 10.63 8.11
N ASN A 255 -15.32 11.23 7.98
CA ASN A 255 -14.61 11.90 9.07
C ASN A 255 -14.11 13.28 8.61
N ASP A 256 -14.23 14.28 9.48
CA ASP A 256 -13.86 15.67 9.19
C ASP A 256 -12.35 15.92 9.33
N GLU A 257 -11.71 15.20 10.24
CA GLU A 257 -10.27 15.23 10.47
C GLU A 257 -9.63 13.94 10.00
N ASP A 258 -8.36 14.03 9.62
CA ASP A 258 -7.59 12.85 9.24
C ASP A 258 -7.16 12.02 10.46
N GLY A 259 -7.00 10.72 10.26
CA GLY A 259 -6.58 9.79 11.30
C GLY A 259 -5.07 9.62 11.36
N LEU A 260 -4.58 8.93 12.39
CA LEU A 260 -3.17 8.51 12.46
C LEU A 260 -3.10 6.99 12.51
N THR A 261 -2.36 6.40 11.57
CA THR A 261 -2.09 4.96 11.56
C THR A 261 -0.65 4.65 11.92
N PHE A 262 0.29 5.56 11.64
CA PHE A 262 1.71 5.40 11.95
C PHE A 262 2.24 6.53 12.84
N ALA A 263 3.19 6.19 13.72
CA ALA A 263 3.85 7.11 14.66
C ALA A 263 2.87 7.91 15.54
N SER A 264 1.68 7.35 15.79
CA SER A 264 0.68 7.97 16.66
C SER A 264 1.16 7.99 18.12
N PRO A 265 0.82 9.02 18.92
CA PRO A 265 1.30 9.15 20.30
C PRO A 265 0.95 7.95 21.22
N ASP A 266 -0.10 7.21 20.89
CA ASP A 266 -0.56 6.04 21.62
C ASP A 266 -0.03 4.70 21.08
N ASN A 267 0.86 4.73 20.09
CA ASN A 267 1.60 3.55 19.62
C ASN A 267 3.05 3.59 20.11
N LYS A 268 3.45 2.59 20.92
CA LYS A 268 4.81 2.50 21.49
C LYS A 268 5.84 1.82 20.58
N PHE A 269 5.42 1.28 19.43
CA PHE A 269 6.30 0.58 18.50
C PHE A 269 6.76 1.45 17.33
N SER A 270 5.95 2.43 16.92
CA SER A 270 6.32 3.41 15.91
C SER A 270 6.64 4.77 16.53
N HIS A 271 7.66 5.43 16.01
CA HIS A 271 8.09 6.77 16.40
C HIS A 271 8.41 7.55 15.12
N GLY A 272 8.07 8.83 15.09
CA GLY A 272 8.36 9.70 13.96
C GLY A 272 8.09 11.16 14.30
N ASP A 273 8.82 12.06 13.64
CA ASP A 273 8.63 13.51 13.80
C ASP A 273 7.32 13.97 13.10
N HIS A 274 6.77 13.14 12.20
CA HIS A 274 5.55 13.40 11.42
C HIS A 274 4.59 12.20 11.47
N PRO A 275 3.74 12.09 12.49
CA PRO A 275 2.66 11.11 12.52
C PRO A 275 1.72 11.31 11.32
N MET A 276 1.30 10.22 10.68
CA MET A 276 0.37 10.30 9.55
C MET A 276 -0.48 9.04 9.39
N ARG A 277 -1.50 9.11 8.54
CA ARG A 277 -2.18 7.93 8.01
C ARG A 277 -1.45 7.42 6.77
N MET A 278 -1.01 6.17 6.84
CA MET A 278 -0.39 5.42 5.74
C MET A 278 -1.26 4.27 5.24
N ASP A 279 -2.29 3.89 6.00
CA ASP A 279 -3.17 2.77 5.70
C ASP A 279 -4.52 3.27 5.17
N TYR A 280 -5.10 2.55 4.21
CA TYR A 280 -6.30 2.99 3.49
C TYR A 280 -7.26 1.84 3.20
N VAL A 281 -8.56 2.18 3.24
CA VAL A 281 -9.63 1.44 2.57
C VAL A 281 -10.25 2.40 1.55
N MET A 282 -9.84 2.28 0.29
CA MET A 282 -10.43 3.00 -0.82
C MET A 282 -11.50 2.17 -1.50
N TYR A 283 -12.47 2.82 -2.14
CA TYR A 283 -13.58 2.13 -2.77
C TYR A 283 -14.09 2.84 -4.01
N ARG A 284 -14.76 2.09 -4.89
CA ARG A 284 -15.61 2.63 -5.95
C ARG A 284 -16.86 1.78 -6.06
N ILE A 285 -18.00 2.46 -6.09
CA ILE A 285 -19.32 1.85 -6.26
C ILE A 285 -19.95 2.48 -7.50
N GLU A 286 -20.21 1.66 -8.51
CA GLU A 286 -20.93 2.07 -9.71
C GLU A 286 -22.44 2.01 -9.44
N LYS A 287 -23.12 3.16 -9.53
CA LYS A 287 -24.51 3.28 -9.09
C LYS A 287 -25.51 2.58 -10.00
N GLN A 288 -26.39 1.77 -9.41
CA GLN A 288 -27.52 1.19 -10.13
C GLN A 288 -28.58 2.24 -10.50
N PRO A 289 -29.51 1.92 -11.44
CA PRO A 289 -30.66 2.77 -11.72
C PRO A 289 -31.42 3.18 -10.45
N LYS A 290 -32.06 4.35 -10.52
CA LYS A 290 -32.69 4.96 -9.34
C LYS A 290 -33.83 4.07 -8.82
N GLY A 291 -33.66 3.55 -7.61
CA GLY A 291 -34.65 2.70 -6.92
C GLY A 291 -34.15 1.28 -6.63
N ASP A 292 -33.06 0.86 -7.27
CA ASP A 292 -32.46 -0.46 -7.04
C ASP A 292 -31.58 -0.46 -5.77
N LEU A 293 -31.37 -1.65 -5.21
CA LEU A 293 -30.46 -1.86 -4.09
C LEU A 293 -29.02 -1.55 -4.53
N ASP A 294 -28.26 -0.90 -3.67
CA ASP A 294 -26.86 -0.59 -3.95
C ASP A 294 -25.99 -0.58 -2.69
N TRP A 295 -24.70 -0.74 -2.91
CA TRP A 295 -23.71 -0.58 -1.87
C TRP A 295 -23.59 0.89 -1.47
N HIS A 296 -23.42 1.15 -0.19
CA HIS A 296 -23.04 2.47 0.32
C HIS A 296 -22.18 2.33 1.56
N LEU A 297 -21.22 3.25 1.68
CA LEU A 297 -20.43 3.42 2.87
C LEU A 297 -21.34 3.95 4.00
N VAL A 298 -21.27 3.32 5.17
CA VAL A 298 -22.06 3.67 6.35
C VAL A 298 -21.19 4.36 7.38
N ASN A 299 -20.00 3.83 7.64
CA ASN A 299 -19.07 4.35 8.63
C ASN A 299 -17.65 3.90 8.31
N SER A 300 -16.66 4.62 8.82
CA SER A 300 -15.26 4.20 8.81
C SER A 300 -14.51 4.78 10.01
N GLY A 301 -13.33 4.25 10.32
CA GLY A 301 -12.51 4.76 11.41
C GLY A 301 -11.13 4.11 11.51
N ILE A 302 -10.32 4.63 12.43
CA ILE A 302 -9.04 4.01 12.78
C ILE A 302 -9.29 2.86 13.73
N TYR A 303 -8.81 1.68 13.37
CA TYR A 303 -8.84 0.47 14.19
C TYR A 303 -7.60 0.42 15.09
N LYS A 304 -7.79 0.80 16.36
CA LYS A 304 -6.73 0.77 17.38
C LYS A 304 -6.83 -0.47 18.25
N GLY A 305 -6.18 -1.54 17.81
CA GLY A 305 -6.12 -2.80 18.57
C GLY A 305 -5.00 -2.81 19.61
N PHE A 306 -5.32 -3.34 20.80
CA PHE A 306 -4.35 -3.57 21.88
C PHE A 306 -4.61 -4.91 22.56
N PHE A 307 -3.57 -5.48 23.14
CA PHE A 307 -3.64 -6.63 24.04
C PHE A 307 -2.89 -6.32 25.35
N THR A 308 -3.09 -7.15 26.37
CA THR A 308 -2.32 -7.07 27.61
C THR A 308 -1.20 -8.09 27.52
N ASP A 309 0.06 -7.64 27.54
CA ASP A 309 1.20 -8.54 27.42
C ASP A 309 1.46 -9.34 28.71
N ALA A 310 2.40 -10.29 28.65
CA ALA A 310 2.79 -11.10 29.81
C ALA A 310 3.28 -10.29 31.04
N ARG A 311 3.60 -9.00 30.88
CA ARG A 311 3.99 -8.08 31.97
C ARG A 311 2.81 -7.26 32.50
N GLY A 312 1.62 -7.45 31.95
CA GLY A 312 0.42 -6.67 32.29
C GLY A 312 0.35 -5.32 31.58
N GLU A 313 1.21 -5.05 30.59
CA GLU A 313 1.21 -3.78 29.86
C GLU A 313 0.23 -3.80 28.69
N LYS A 314 -0.53 -2.70 28.54
CA LYS A 314 -1.30 -2.44 27.32
C LYS A 314 -0.32 -2.24 26.14
N THR A 315 -0.40 -3.13 25.17
CA THR A 315 0.53 -3.22 24.05
C THR A 315 -0.23 -3.17 22.73
N PRO A 316 0.15 -2.31 21.76
CA PRO A 316 -0.48 -2.28 20.44
C PRO A 316 -0.37 -3.63 19.72
N LEU A 317 -1.33 -3.95 18.85
CA LEU A 317 -1.24 -5.16 18.01
C LEU A 317 -0.13 -5.09 16.96
N SER A 318 0.22 -3.87 16.53
CA SER A 318 1.21 -3.60 15.48
C SER A 318 1.82 -2.20 15.69
N ASP A 319 2.91 -1.90 14.99
CA ASP A 319 3.46 -0.53 14.91
C ASP A 319 2.60 0.40 14.02
N HIS A 320 1.64 -0.18 13.29
CA HIS A 320 0.52 0.51 12.66
C HIS A 320 -0.81 0.30 13.41
N PHE A 321 -1.70 1.27 13.30
CA PHE A 321 -3.14 1.06 13.52
C PHE A 321 -3.84 0.82 12.17
N GLY A 322 -4.94 0.06 12.19
CA GLY A 322 -5.65 -0.27 10.95
C GLY A 322 -6.63 0.81 10.52
N VAL A 323 -7.16 0.66 9.31
CA VAL A 323 -8.35 1.40 8.85
C VAL A 323 -9.48 0.42 8.64
N GLN A 324 -10.64 0.71 9.23
CA GLN A 324 -11.86 -0.07 9.07
C GLN A 324 -12.94 0.73 8.35
N ALA A 325 -13.77 0.04 7.57
CA ALA A 325 -14.93 0.62 6.91
C ALA A 325 -16.10 -0.37 6.86
N GLU A 326 -17.31 0.15 6.98
CA GLU A 326 -18.56 -0.62 6.91
C GLU A 326 -19.36 -0.22 5.67
N PHE A 327 -19.65 -1.20 4.82
CA PHE A 327 -20.49 -1.06 3.65
C PHE A 327 -21.75 -1.89 3.81
N ILE A 328 -22.89 -1.31 3.43
CA ILE A 328 -24.18 -2.00 3.42
C ILE A 328 -24.75 -1.96 2.00
N TYR A 329 -25.22 -3.11 1.53
CA TYR A 329 -26.07 -3.24 0.35
C TYR A 329 -27.53 -3.18 0.81
N SER A 330 -28.24 -2.11 0.48
CA SER A 330 -29.67 -1.98 0.78
C SER A 330 -30.33 -0.92 -0.11
N GLN A 331 -31.61 -0.63 0.12
CA GLN A 331 -32.27 0.44 -0.62
C GLN A 331 -31.59 1.79 -0.31
N PRO A 332 -31.38 2.65 -1.31
CA PRO A 332 -30.78 3.96 -1.11
C PRO A 332 -31.61 4.75 -0.08
N ARG A 333 -30.99 5.20 1.01
CA ARG A 333 -31.69 6.04 2.00
C ARG A 333 -32.17 7.34 1.35
N SER A 334 -33.48 7.62 1.40
CA SER A 334 -33.99 8.96 1.13
C SER A 334 -33.58 9.89 2.27
N ARG A 335 -32.75 10.91 2.01
CA ARG A 335 -32.44 11.93 3.02
C ARG A 335 -33.63 12.86 3.19
N VAL A 336 -34.29 12.80 4.35
CA VAL A 336 -35.04 13.93 4.90
C VAL A 336 -34.01 14.90 5.46
N CYS A 337 -33.93 16.09 4.88
CA CYS A 337 -33.18 17.20 5.45
C CYS A 337 -34.00 17.70 6.64
N GLY A 338 -33.51 17.51 7.86
CA GLY A 338 -34.05 18.23 9.02
C GLY A 338 -33.73 19.70 8.82
N GLN A 339 -34.74 20.51 8.49
CA GLN A 339 -34.66 21.95 8.68
C GLN A 339 -34.39 22.17 10.16
N GLN A 340 -33.20 22.67 10.51
CA GLN A 340 -33.03 23.37 11.76
C GLN A 340 -33.79 24.69 11.63
N GLU A 341 -35.06 24.66 12.02
CA GLU A 341 -35.75 25.87 12.47
C GLU A 341 -35.04 26.40 13.72
N GLY A 342 -34.76 27.71 13.73
CA GLY A 342 -34.37 28.42 14.93
C GLY A 342 -33.05 29.18 14.81
N TYR A 343 -33.06 30.30 14.07
CA TYR A 343 -32.36 31.50 14.52
C TYR A 343 -33.25 32.71 14.24
N ASP A 344 -33.59 33.38 15.34
CA ASP A 344 -34.43 34.57 15.38
C ASP A 344 -33.85 35.70 14.55
N VAL A 345 -34.77 36.40 13.88
CA VAL A 345 -34.56 37.68 13.23
C VAL A 345 -34.19 38.72 14.28
N VAL A 346 -32.99 39.30 14.21
CA VAL A 346 -32.70 40.60 14.83
C VAL A 346 -32.17 41.56 13.78
N SER A 347 -32.82 42.72 13.74
CA SER A 347 -32.70 43.79 12.76
C SER A 347 -31.43 44.64 12.91
N ALA A 348 -31.17 45.43 11.88
CA ALA A 348 -30.01 46.26 11.58
C ALA A 348 -29.64 47.35 12.61
N ASN A 349 -28.34 47.65 12.77
CA ASN A 349 -27.75 48.98 12.50
C ASN A 349 -26.21 49.04 12.77
N GLU A 350 -25.50 49.67 11.81
CA GLU A 350 -24.28 50.50 11.91
C GLU A 350 -23.01 50.00 12.64
N LEU A 351 -21.87 49.86 11.92
CA LEU A 351 -20.82 50.90 11.77
C LEU A 351 -19.60 50.38 10.95
N ALA A 352 -18.90 51.32 10.30
CA ALA A 352 -17.93 51.20 9.21
C ALA A 352 -16.53 50.55 9.48
N SER A 353 -16.08 49.71 8.51
CA SER A 353 -14.77 49.60 7.79
C SER A 353 -13.38 49.59 8.50
N PRO A 354 -12.26 49.15 7.85
CA PRO A 354 -12.07 48.16 6.76
C PRO A 354 -10.81 47.23 6.89
N LYS A 355 -10.70 46.26 5.97
CA LYS A 355 -9.52 45.48 5.50
C LYS A 355 -9.17 44.14 6.18
N ALA A 356 -9.71 43.06 5.59
CA ALA A 356 -8.95 41.87 5.22
C ALA A 356 -9.70 41.14 4.09
N THR A 357 -9.21 41.22 2.85
CA THR A 357 -9.66 40.38 1.74
C THR A 357 -9.26 38.93 2.01
N LYS A 358 -10.21 38.13 2.47
CA LYS A 358 -10.20 36.66 2.42
C LYS A 358 -11.27 36.22 1.44
N GLU A 359 -10.87 35.75 0.27
CA GLU A 359 -11.69 34.79 -0.48
C GLU A 359 -11.55 33.46 0.25
N GLN A 360 -12.46 33.23 1.18
CA GLN A 360 -12.63 31.95 1.85
C GLN A 360 -13.86 31.33 1.18
N GLU A 361 -13.63 30.60 0.08
CA GLU A 361 -14.64 29.70 -0.48
C GLU A 361 -14.95 28.67 0.60
N LEU A 362 -16.11 28.84 1.22
CA LEU A 362 -16.66 27.99 2.26
C LEU A 362 -17.06 26.65 1.61
N PHE A 363 -16.10 25.75 1.45
CA PHE A 363 -16.39 24.37 1.09
C PHE A 363 -17.23 23.74 2.20
N CYS A 364 -18.44 23.33 1.83
CA CYS A 364 -19.39 22.66 2.71
C CYS A 364 -18.77 21.34 3.20
N LEU A 365 -18.37 21.30 4.47
CA LEU A 365 -17.48 20.30 5.06
C LEU A 365 -18.21 19.10 5.68
N THR A 366 -19.40 18.76 5.22
CA THR A 366 -20.10 17.51 5.61
C THR A 366 -20.98 17.04 4.46
N THR A 367 -20.47 16.16 3.61
CA THR A 367 -21.27 15.69 2.46
C THR A 367 -21.16 14.20 2.18
N ILE A 368 -21.91 13.44 2.97
CA ILE A 368 -22.76 12.35 2.45
C ILE A 368 -23.95 12.98 1.67
N ASN A 369 -23.72 14.01 0.83
CA ASN A 369 -24.79 14.60 0.03
C ASN A 369 -24.79 13.97 -1.37
N SER A 370 -25.98 13.66 -1.85
CA SER A 370 -26.25 13.41 -3.27
C SER A 370 -25.84 14.58 -4.18
N HIS A 371 -25.53 15.74 -3.59
CA HIS A 371 -24.97 16.91 -4.25
C HIS A 371 -23.47 16.77 -4.60
N CYS A 372 -22.67 16.07 -3.78
CA CYS A 372 -21.26 15.83 -4.10
C CYS A 372 -21.07 14.71 -5.12
N ASP A 373 -21.91 13.67 -5.07
CA ASP A 373 -21.96 12.67 -6.14
C ASP A 373 -22.43 13.27 -7.48
N LYS A 374 -23.34 14.25 -7.43
CA LYS A 374 -23.72 15.01 -8.62
C LYS A 374 -22.61 15.95 -9.09
N ASN A 375 -21.76 16.49 -8.23
CA ASN A 375 -20.65 17.36 -8.64
C ASN A 375 -19.42 16.58 -9.15
N VAL A 376 -19.14 15.38 -8.62
CA VAL A 376 -18.14 14.45 -9.20
C VAL A 376 -18.62 13.91 -10.55
N MET A 377 -19.93 13.69 -10.73
CA MET A 377 -20.53 13.37 -12.04
C MET A 377 -20.87 14.59 -12.91
N LYS A 378 -20.72 15.83 -12.40
CA LYS A 378 -20.85 17.10 -13.13
C LYS A 378 -19.54 17.87 -13.17
N GLN A 379 -18.39 17.21 -13.08
CA GLN A 379 -17.22 17.81 -13.71
C GLN A 379 -17.54 17.90 -15.19
N ASN A 380 -17.46 19.09 -15.77
CA ASN A 380 -17.59 19.21 -17.21
C ASN A 380 -16.54 18.28 -17.83
N GLY A 381 -16.87 17.60 -18.94
CA GLY A 381 -15.97 16.59 -19.52
C GLY A 381 -14.55 17.11 -19.72
N GLY A 382 -14.41 18.40 -20.07
CA GLY A 382 -13.14 19.11 -20.18
C GLY A 382 -12.37 19.26 -18.87
N ASP A 383 -13.02 19.58 -17.75
CA ASP A 383 -12.37 19.80 -16.45
C ASP A 383 -11.73 18.51 -15.93
N LYS A 384 -12.43 17.38 -16.10
CA LYS A 384 -11.92 16.06 -15.70
C LYS A 384 -10.69 15.67 -16.52
N VAL A 385 -10.75 15.85 -17.84
CA VAL A 385 -9.62 15.52 -18.73
C VAL A 385 -8.40 16.39 -18.43
N ALA A 386 -8.61 17.66 -18.11
CA ALA A 386 -7.54 18.56 -17.67
C ALA A 386 -6.91 18.11 -16.33
N ALA A 387 -7.73 17.73 -15.35
CA ALA A 387 -7.26 17.22 -14.05
C ALA A 387 -6.50 15.89 -14.19
N ASP A 388 -6.99 14.95 -15.01
CA ASP A 388 -6.29 13.71 -15.34
C ASP A 388 -4.93 13.99 -15.97
N SER A 389 -4.88 14.93 -16.93
CA SER A 389 -3.64 15.31 -17.62
C SER A 389 -2.63 15.98 -16.70
N ALA A 390 -3.09 16.82 -15.77
CA ALA A 390 -2.23 17.45 -14.77
C ALA A 390 -1.63 16.39 -13.82
N CYS A 391 -2.45 15.48 -13.32
CA CYS A 391 -2.01 14.38 -12.48
C CYS A 391 -0.97 13.49 -13.18
N LEU A 392 -1.22 13.13 -14.44
CA LEU A 392 -0.28 12.33 -15.24
C LEU A 392 1.04 13.06 -15.54
N SER A 393 0.98 14.38 -15.71
CA SER A 393 2.17 15.20 -15.92
C SER A 393 3.09 15.20 -14.68
N GLU A 394 2.50 15.28 -13.48
CA GLU A 394 3.26 15.19 -12.22
C GLU A 394 3.89 13.79 -12.04
N VAL A 395 3.15 12.72 -12.37
CA VAL A 395 3.67 11.35 -12.39
C VAL A 395 4.87 11.25 -13.34
N GLN A 396 4.75 11.76 -14.56
CA GLN A 396 5.84 11.77 -15.54
C GLN A 396 7.09 12.48 -15.00
N GLN A 397 6.91 13.64 -14.36
CA GLN A 397 8.03 14.41 -13.80
C GLN A 397 8.78 13.61 -12.73
N LEU A 398 8.08 12.98 -11.79
CA LEU A 398 8.72 12.15 -10.76
C LEU A 398 9.42 10.92 -11.34
N LEU A 399 8.82 10.26 -12.34
CA LEU A 399 9.45 9.13 -13.02
C LEU A 399 10.72 9.55 -13.79
N MET A 400 10.73 10.72 -14.43
CA MET A 400 11.92 11.27 -15.10
C MET A 400 13.03 11.58 -14.09
N ILE A 401 12.68 12.11 -12.91
CA ILE A 401 13.62 12.32 -11.80
C ILE A 401 14.21 10.98 -11.35
N GLY A 402 13.36 9.95 -11.13
CA GLY A 402 13.79 8.60 -10.78
C GLY A 402 14.75 7.99 -11.80
N ARG A 403 14.40 8.09 -13.09
CA ARG A 403 15.24 7.64 -14.21
C ARG A 403 16.62 8.30 -14.18
N ASN A 404 16.67 9.62 -14.02
CA ASN A 404 17.94 10.36 -14.02
C ASN A 404 18.81 9.97 -12.81
N ARG A 405 18.20 9.75 -11.64
CA ARG A 405 18.90 9.23 -10.45
C ARG A 405 19.45 7.82 -10.68
N ALA A 406 18.67 6.92 -11.29
CA ALA A 406 19.11 5.57 -11.60
C ALA A 406 20.27 5.56 -12.61
N ILE A 407 20.22 6.40 -13.65
CA ILE A 407 21.30 6.58 -14.63
C ILE A 407 22.58 7.08 -13.94
N ALA A 408 22.48 8.10 -13.09
CA ALA A 408 23.61 8.64 -12.35
C ALA A 408 24.24 7.58 -11.42
N ALA A 409 23.42 6.85 -10.68
CA ALA A 409 23.87 5.74 -9.83
C ALA A 409 24.58 4.65 -10.65
N ARG A 410 24.04 4.31 -11.82
CA ARG A 410 24.62 3.33 -12.73
C ARG A 410 25.99 3.76 -13.22
N HIS A 411 26.13 5.00 -13.69
CA HIS A 411 27.41 5.55 -14.12
C HIS A 411 28.44 5.52 -12.99
N LEU A 412 28.06 5.96 -11.79
CA LEU A 412 28.95 5.97 -10.63
C LEU A 412 29.45 4.55 -10.29
N ARG A 413 28.56 3.55 -10.27
CA ARG A 413 28.95 2.16 -9.96
C ARG A 413 29.82 1.54 -11.04
N LEU A 414 29.56 1.81 -12.32
CA LEU A 414 30.44 1.35 -13.41
C LEU A 414 31.83 1.96 -13.29
N TRP A 415 31.95 3.25 -12.97
CA TRP A 415 33.24 3.88 -12.71
C TRP A 415 33.97 3.27 -11.52
N ARG A 416 33.26 2.96 -10.44
CA ARG A 416 33.83 2.24 -9.29
C ARG A 416 34.32 0.85 -9.70
N ALA A 417 33.52 0.09 -10.45
CA ALA A 417 33.90 -1.23 -10.94
C ALA A 417 35.20 -1.17 -11.74
N VAL A 418 35.30 -0.26 -12.72
CA VAL A 418 36.51 -0.07 -13.53
C VAL A 418 37.70 0.36 -12.66
N THR A 419 37.49 1.27 -11.72
CA THR A 419 38.56 1.77 -10.82
C THR A 419 39.14 0.64 -9.97
N PHE A 420 38.29 -0.19 -9.35
CA PHE A 420 38.72 -1.33 -8.56
C PHE A 420 39.37 -2.42 -9.42
N LEU A 421 38.89 -2.64 -10.65
CA LEU A 421 39.53 -3.57 -11.60
C LEU A 421 40.95 -3.12 -11.96
N VAL A 422 41.11 -1.84 -12.32
CA VAL A 422 42.42 -1.26 -12.66
C VAL A 422 43.36 -1.32 -11.46
N ALA A 423 42.87 -1.01 -10.25
CA ALA A 423 43.66 -1.11 -9.03
C ALA A 423 44.10 -2.57 -8.74
N ALA A 424 43.19 -3.55 -8.91
CA ALA A 424 43.52 -4.96 -8.74
C ALA A 424 44.59 -5.42 -9.75
N LEU A 425 44.45 -5.04 -11.02
CA LEU A 425 45.42 -5.35 -12.07
C LEU A 425 46.77 -4.69 -11.83
N ALA A 426 46.80 -3.43 -11.38
CA ALA A 426 48.04 -2.72 -11.07
C ALA A 426 48.83 -3.39 -9.93
N ILE A 427 48.13 -3.83 -8.87
CA ILE A 427 48.75 -4.57 -7.76
C ILE A 427 49.21 -5.95 -8.22
N LEU A 428 48.42 -6.65 -9.03
CA LEU A 428 48.78 -7.94 -9.61
C LEU A 428 50.05 -7.83 -10.44
N VAL A 429 50.13 -6.88 -11.37
CA VAL A 429 51.31 -6.64 -12.22
C VAL A 429 52.52 -6.24 -11.36
N SER A 430 52.34 -5.35 -10.39
CA SER A 430 53.43 -4.95 -9.48
C SER A 430 53.96 -6.13 -8.67
N HIS A 431 53.09 -7.04 -8.24
CA HIS A 431 53.49 -8.26 -7.56
C HIS A 431 54.22 -9.23 -8.50
N MET A 432 53.73 -9.42 -9.73
CA MET A 432 54.39 -10.26 -10.74
C MET A 432 55.78 -9.74 -11.14
N MET A 433 55.94 -8.42 -11.19
CA MET A 433 57.22 -7.76 -11.44
C MET A 433 58.13 -7.74 -10.19
N SER A 434 57.74 -8.40 -9.10
CA SER A 434 58.46 -8.44 -7.82
C SER A 434 58.72 -7.06 -7.21
N ILE A 435 57.96 -6.03 -7.61
CA ILE A 435 58.00 -4.68 -7.03
C ILE A 435 57.36 -4.70 -5.62
N ILE A 436 56.34 -5.53 -5.43
CA ILE A 436 55.69 -5.78 -4.14
C ILE A 436 55.86 -7.27 -3.80
N VAL A 437 56.51 -7.61 -2.68
CA VAL A 437 56.83 -9.01 -2.32
C VAL A 437 55.92 -9.56 -1.20
N SER A 438 55.03 -8.73 -0.65
CA SER A 438 54.15 -9.11 0.45
C SER A 438 53.03 -10.07 0.00
N ARG A 439 52.79 -11.15 0.75
CA ARG A 439 51.65 -12.07 0.52
C ARG A 439 50.28 -11.39 0.67
N TRP A 440 50.23 -10.26 1.37
CA TRP A 440 49.01 -9.45 1.51
C TRP A 440 48.55 -8.83 0.18
N SER A 441 49.43 -8.70 -0.82
CA SER A 441 49.06 -8.20 -2.15
C SER A 441 47.97 -9.05 -2.80
N TRP A 442 48.04 -10.38 -2.67
CA TRP A 442 47.03 -11.30 -3.20
C TRP A 442 45.67 -11.14 -2.53
N ILE A 443 45.66 -10.87 -1.22
CA ILE A 443 44.42 -10.60 -0.48
C ILE A 443 43.79 -9.29 -0.98
N VAL A 444 44.59 -8.25 -1.19
CA VAL A 444 44.11 -6.97 -1.73
C VAL A 444 43.59 -7.12 -3.16
N VAL A 445 44.30 -7.86 -4.02
CA VAL A 445 43.84 -8.17 -5.39
C VAL A 445 42.50 -8.89 -5.35
N LEU A 446 42.33 -9.89 -4.47
CA LEU A 446 41.07 -10.61 -4.31
C LEU A 446 39.94 -9.67 -3.86
N ILE A 447 40.17 -8.85 -2.82
CA ILE A 447 39.16 -7.92 -2.30
C ILE A 447 38.73 -6.92 -3.38
N PHE A 448 39.69 -6.30 -4.08
CA PHE A 448 39.37 -5.36 -5.16
C PHE A 448 38.68 -6.03 -6.34
N GLY A 449 39.08 -7.26 -6.68
CA GLY A 449 38.40 -8.08 -7.69
C GLY A 449 36.94 -8.36 -7.32
N VAL A 450 36.66 -8.75 -6.08
CA VAL A 450 35.30 -8.97 -5.58
C VAL A 450 34.49 -7.68 -5.63
N ILE A 451 35.02 -6.57 -5.12
CA ILE A 451 34.32 -5.26 -5.16
C ILE A 451 34.02 -4.87 -6.62
N SER A 452 34.99 -5.00 -7.52
CA SER A 452 34.82 -4.72 -8.95
C SER A 452 33.67 -5.53 -9.56
N VAL A 453 33.65 -6.85 -9.34
CA VAL A 453 32.62 -7.73 -9.87
C VAL A 453 31.26 -7.41 -9.27
N THR A 454 31.17 -7.18 -7.96
CA THR A 454 29.91 -6.81 -7.30
C THR A 454 29.38 -5.48 -7.83
N GLU A 455 30.20 -4.43 -7.94
CA GLU A 455 29.76 -3.14 -8.49
C GLU A 455 29.32 -3.27 -9.95
N TYR A 456 30.00 -4.08 -10.75
CA TYR A 456 29.61 -4.37 -12.13
C TYR A 456 28.26 -5.08 -12.19
N VAL A 457 28.04 -6.14 -11.41
CA VAL A 457 26.77 -6.88 -11.36
C VAL A 457 25.63 -5.96 -10.92
N LEU A 458 25.84 -5.14 -9.89
CA LEU A 458 24.85 -4.18 -9.41
C LEU A 458 24.47 -3.15 -10.48
N ALA A 459 25.46 -2.59 -11.17
CA ALA A 459 25.21 -1.63 -12.22
C ALA A 459 24.58 -2.25 -13.48
N PHE A 460 25.09 -3.41 -13.89
CA PHE A 460 24.71 -4.04 -15.15
C PHE A 460 23.33 -4.68 -15.10
N PHE A 461 23.02 -5.45 -14.05
CA PHE A 461 21.73 -6.15 -13.96
C PHE A 461 20.65 -5.28 -13.31
N PHE A 462 20.91 -4.77 -12.12
CA PHE A 462 19.86 -4.16 -11.31
C PHE A 462 19.58 -2.71 -11.70
N LEU A 463 20.63 -1.87 -11.82
CA LEU A 463 20.41 -0.46 -12.20
C LEU A 463 20.02 -0.30 -13.67
N THR A 464 20.48 -1.19 -14.56
CA THR A 464 19.98 -1.21 -15.96
C THR A 464 18.50 -1.60 -16.00
N PHE A 465 18.08 -2.61 -15.24
CA PHE A 465 16.67 -2.98 -15.11
C PHE A 465 15.85 -1.81 -14.59
N GLU A 466 16.28 -1.17 -13.50
CA GLU A 466 15.62 0.01 -12.94
C GLU A 466 15.51 1.17 -13.95
N CYS A 467 16.57 1.49 -14.69
CA CYS A 467 16.53 2.50 -15.76
C CYS A 467 15.54 2.14 -16.87
N SER A 468 15.51 0.87 -17.27
CA SER A 468 14.58 0.36 -18.28
C SER A 468 13.15 0.45 -17.79
N THR A 469 12.88 0.08 -16.54
CA THR A 469 11.56 0.14 -15.92
C THR A 469 11.05 1.58 -15.83
N PHE A 470 11.87 2.52 -15.37
CA PHE A 470 11.47 3.93 -15.37
C PHE A 470 11.14 4.40 -16.79
N THR A 471 11.96 4.03 -17.78
CA THR A 471 11.72 4.39 -19.19
C THR A 471 10.39 3.84 -19.69
N GLU A 472 10.07 2.58 -19.39
CA GLU A 472 8.81 1.95 -19.78
C GLU A 472 7.60 2.61 -19.11
N LEU A 473 7.65 2.88 -17.81
CA LEU A 473 6.57 3.60 -17.12
C LEU A 473 6.36 5.01 -17.71
N ILE A 474 7.44 5.71 -18.06
CA ILE A 474 7.36 7.03 -18.72
C ILE A 474 6.68 6.92 -20.09
N ASN A 475 7.04 5.90 -20.89
CA ASN A 475 6.38 5.65 -22.18
C ASN A 475 4.88 5.40 -22.01
N GLN A 476 4.49 4.62 -21.00
CA GLN A 476 3.09 4.34 -20.70
C GLN A 476 2.33 5.60 -20.25
N VAL A 477 2.95 6.45 -19.44
CA VAL A 477 2.36 7.75 -19.04
C VAL A 477 2.23 8.69 -20.24
N GLN A 478 3.23 8.74 -21.12
CA GLN A 478 3.17 9.52 -22.37
C GLN A 478 2.02 9.06 -23.27
N LEU A 479 1.85 7.74 -23.41
CA LEU A 479 0.72 7.18 -24.15
C LEU A 479 -0.62 7.57 -23.52
N HIS A 480 -0.72 7.54 -22.19
CA HIS A 480 -1.93 7.94 -21.49
C HIS A 480 -2.22 9.44 -21.66
N LEU A 481 -1.21 10.31 -21.54
CA LEU A 481 -1.34 11.75 -21.81
C LEU A 481 -1.82 12.02 -23.23
N HIS A 482 -1.30 11.30 -24.22
CA HIS A 482 -1.73 11.44 -25.61
C HIS A 482 -3.22 11.09 -25.79
N LEU A 483 -3.70 10.03 -25.13
CA LEU A 483 -5.12 9.67 -25.14
C LEU A 483 -6.01 10.74 -24.50
N GLN A 484 -5.54 11.40 -23.42
CA GLN A 484 -6.28 12.50 -22.80
C GLN A 484 -6.32 13.75 -23.70
N ALA A 485 -5.23 14.06 -24.41
CA ALA A 485 -5.22 15.12 -25.41
C ALA A 485 -6.24 14.87 -26.53
N HIS A 486 -6.30 13.64 -27.05
CA HIS A 486 -7.30 13.25 -28.05
C HIS A 486 -8.74 13.42 -27.55
N ARG A 487 -9.05 12.98 -26.33
CA ARG A 487 -10.37 13.20 -25.71
C ARG A 487 -10.72 14.68 -25.57
N THR A 488 -9.73 15.51 -25.28
CA THR A 488 -9.91 16.98 -25.20
C THR A 488 -10.33 17.55 -26.56
N GLU A 489 -9.71 17.08 -27.65
CA GLU A 489 -10.07 17.50 -29.01
C GLU A 489 -11.47 17.04 -29.40
N GLU A 490 -11.84 15.79 -29.09
CA GLU A 490 -13.20 15.26 -29.32
C GLU A 490 -14.25 16.10 -28.58
N LEU A 491 -14.02 16.44 -27.32
CA LEU A 491 -14.93 17.27 -26.53
C LEU A 491 -15.11 18.66 -27.14
N LYS A 492 -14.03 19.30 -27.64
CA LYS A 492 -14.11 20.59 -28.33
C LYS A 492 -14.92 20.52 -29.62
N VAL A 493 -14.81 19.42 -30.37
CA VAL A 493 -15.61 19.21 -31.59
C VAL A 493 -17.10 19.06 -31.25
N VAL A 494 -17.42 18.32 -30.19
CA VAL A 494 -18.80 18.17 -29.72
C VAL A 494 -19.36 19.50 -29.22
N GLU A 495 -18.60 20.27 -28.44
CA GLU A 495 -19.00 21.60 -27.97
C GLU A 495 -19.19 22.61 -29.11
N ALA A 496 -18.40 22.52 -30.18
CA ALA A 496 -18.55 23.37 -31.36
C ALA A 496 -19.73 22.98 -32.28
N ALA A 497 -20.27 21.77 -32.12
CA ALA A 497 -21.40 21.26 -32.89
C ALA A 497 -22.78 21.49 -32.21
N ILE A 498 -22.77 21.88 -30.93
CA ILE A 498 -23.94 22.28 -30.13
C ILE A 498 -24.09 23.80 -30.21
#